data_AF-A0A239R4C3-F1
#
_entry.id   AF-A0A239R4C3-F1
#
_cell.length_a   1.000
_cell.length_b   1.000
_cell.length_c   1.000
_cell.angle_alpha   90.00
_cell.angle_beta   90.00
_cell.angle_gamma   90.00
#
_symmetry.space_group_name_H-M   'P 1'
#
loop_
_entity.id
_entity.type
_entity.pdbx_description
1 polymer ?
#
loop_
_entity_poly.entity_id
_entity_poly.type
_entity_poly.pdbx_seq_one_letter_code
_entity_poly.pdbx_strand_id
1 'polypeptide(L)'
;MKQKKLFGKIALLLALAMLFAFPADVIYAKSSKTISLSKLSKSRVLTLKNMPSASIYSILKTYKGKKLKTHTIQNFSYTPDLKYIFTVGECNTGSKKHTLLTVSKINKEFGDKNTSTCIDARVLGNYGHGDAIAITERDSSKEIYDIWVASDAGSNGFGRCIDRMTIAIENEKMVIKKKVRIKNFKKANVINGKAALFEEKEAPKRMNVAADEKNNQIVFRSETSTEINYLAYDLKKLNKALDKKKDGAKYDIAKQAKNQKANVRCNVVPKSVFQSFRVADNTIYICGGYFNDGAEINTIKYKVYNNGKSVQQDKKFSDNVSKVINLPSTIKIGKRSFNKKNVEVEGMDFVRNEKGKIDVHINYYARGVDVRNGITIFRFGL
;
A
#
# COMPACT_ATOMS: atom_id res chain seq x y z
N MET A 1 -23.79 -51.34 -4.53
CA MET A 1 -22.33 -51.40 -4.83
C MET A 1 -21.76 -50.21 -5.62
N LYS A 2 -22.54 -49.39 -6.35
CA LYS A 2 -21.99 -48.30 -7.19
C LYS A 2 -21.60 -47.00 -6.45
N GLN A 3 -22.19 -46.70 -5.28
CA GLN A 3 -21.87 -45.48 -4.51
C GLN A 3 -20.51 -45.54 -3.80
N LYS A 4 -20.07 -46.69 -3.28
CA LYS A 4 -18.78 -46.82 -2.58
C LYS A 4 -17.56 -46.54 -3.48
N LYS A 5 -17.66 -46.82 -4.79
CA LYS A 5 -16.58 -46.53 -5.77
C LYS A 5 -16.47 -45.05 -6.15
N LEU A 6 -17.53 -44.24 -5.94
CA LEU A 6 -17.52 -42.81 -6.22
C LEU A 6 -16.86 -42.02 -5.09
N PHE A 7 -17.14 -42.39 -3.83
CA PHE A 7 -16.50 -41.79 -2.66
C PHE A 7 -14.98 -42.06 -2.60
N GLY A 8 -14.54 -43.26 -3.01
CA GLY A 8 -13.11 -43.57 -3.11
C GLY A 8 -12.37 -42.72 -4.14
N LYS A 9 -13.01 -42.36 -5.26
CA LYS A 9 -12.42 -41.49 -6.29
C LYS A 9 -12.36 -40.02 -5.85
N ILE A 10 -13.35 -39.54 -5.10
CA ILE A 10 -13.37 -38.17 -4.54
C ILE A 10 -12.33 -38.04 -3.42
N ALA A 11 -12.18 -39.05 -2.55
CA ALA A 11 -11.15 -39.06 -1.52
C ALA A 11 -9.72 -39.11 -2.12
N LEU A 12 -9.53 -39.85 -3.20
CA LEU A 12 -8.25 -39.90 -3.92
C LEU A 12 -7.94 -38.55 -4.61
N LEU A 13 -8.94 -37.88 -5.20
CA LEU A 13 -8.80 -36.52 -5.78
C LEU A 13 -8.52 -35.45 -4.71
N LEU A 14 -9.12 -35.55 -3.52
CA LEU A 14 -8.83 -34.68 -2.38
C LEU A 14 -7.44 -34.94 -1.78
N ALA A 15 -7.00 -36.19 -1.72
CA ALA A 15 -5.65 -36.56 -1.28
C ALA A 15 -4.58 -36.12 -2.28
N LEU A 16 -4.85 -36.22 -3.60
CA LEU A 16 -4.00 -35.65 -4.65
C LEU A 16 -4.00 -34.12 -4.64
N ALA A 17 -5.13 -33.47 -4.35
CA ALA A 17 -5.19 -32.02 -4.16
C ALA A 17 -4.40 -31.56 -2.92
N MET A 18 -4.33 -32.39 -1.86
CA MET A 18 -3.46 -32.13 -0.70
C MET A 18 -1.97 -32.43 -0.97
N LEU A 19 -1.63 -33.30 -1.92
CA LEU A 19 -0.26 -33.48 -2.41
C LEU A 19 0.23 -32.27 -3.26
N PHE A 20 -0.71 -31.48 -3.82
CA PHE A 20 -0.44 -30.18 -4.44
C PHE A 20 -0.76 -29.00 -3.52
N ALA A 21 -1.10 -29.23 -2.25
CA ALA A 21 -0.96 -28.19 -1.25
C ALA A 21 0.54 -28.01 -1.06
N PHE A 22 1.12 -27.12 -1.89
CA PHE A 22 2.49 -26.67 -1.74
C PHE A 22 2.73 -26.48 -0.25
N PRO A 23 3.71 -27.18 0.37
CA PRO A 23 4.11 -26.82 1.72
C PRO A 23 4.35 -25.31 1.65
N ALA A 24 3.64 -24.55 2.48
CA ALA A 24 3.76 -23.09 2.49
C ALA A 24 5.26 -22.78 2.48
N ASP A 25 5.77 -22.28 1.35
CA ASP A 25 7.20 -22.18 1.12
C ASP A 25 7.80 -21.50 2.34
N VAL A 26 8.57 -22.25 3.12
CA VAL A 26 9.17 -21.70 4.33
C VAL A 26 10.00 -20.52 3.87
N ILE A 27 9.76 -19.34 4.44
CA ILE A 27 10.47 -18.15 4.02
C ILE A 27 11.91 -18.25 4.52
N TYR A 28 12.81 -18.74 3.67
CA TYR A 28 14.26 -18.80 3.95
C TYR A 28 14.86 -17.42 3.70
N ALA A 29 14.86 -16.59 4.74
CA ALA A 29 15.49 -15.28 4.66
C ALA A 29 16.97 -15.35 5.04
N LYS A 30 17.80 -14.56 4.35
CA LYS A 30 19.25 -14.46 4.68
C LYS A 30 19.51 -13.97 6.10
N SER A 31 18.57 -13.23 6.67
CA SER A 31 18.61 -12.80 8.06
C SER A 31 17.18 -12.59 8.61
N SER A 32 17.02 -12.70 9.92
CA SER A 32 15.77 -12.41 10.62
C SER A 32 16.03 -11.43 11.75
N LYS A 33 15.12 -10.46 11.95
CA LYS A 33 15.15 -9.50 13.05
C LYS A 33 13.76 -9.46 13.69
N THR A 34 13.68 -9.71 14.99
CA THR A 34 12.43 -9.52 15.74
C THR A 34 12.43 -8.14 16.40
N ILE A 35 11.38 -7.36 16.16
CA ILE A 35 11.18 -6.08 16.84
C ILE A 35 10.51 -6.38 18.19
N SER A 36 11.19 -6.04 19.28
CA SER A 36 10.63 -6.18 20.62
C SER A 36 9.49 -5.19 20.83
N LEU A 37 8.50 -5.58 21.65
CA LEU A 37 7.42 -4.68 22.05
C LEU A 37 7.96 -3.37 22.65
N SER A 38 9.06 -3.43 23.43
CA SER A 38 9.71 -2.23 23.98
C SER A 38 10.26 -1.25 22.93
N LYS A 39 10.66 -1.75 21.75
CA LYS A 39 11.10 -0.94 20.60
C LYS A 39 9.93 -0.43 19.76
N LEU A 40 8.78 -1.11 19.81
CA LEU A 40 7.52 -0.66 19.22
C LEU A 40 6.76 0.32 20.13
N SER A 41 6.99 0.26 21.45
CA SER A 41 6.27 1.03 22.47
C SER A 41 6.96 2.32 22.90
N LYS A 42 8.28 2.46 22.73
CA LYS A 42 9.01 3.74 22.90
C LYS A 42 8.74 4.73 21.76
N SER A 43 7.90 4.33 20.82
CA SER A 43 7.63 4.99 19.55
C SER A 43 6.15 5.35 19.45
N ARG A 44 5.79 6.28 20.33
CA ARG A 44 4.96 7.47 20.05
C ARG A 44 3.93 7.30 18.93
N VAL A 45 2.70 7.10 19.38
CA VAL A 45 1.44 6.98 18.64
C VAL A 45 1.09 8.30 17.97
N LEU A 46 0.89 8.32 16.65
CA LEU A 46 0.04 9.37 16.05
C LEU A 46 -1.42 8.93 16.24
N THR A 47 -2.23 9.73 16.92
CA THR A 47 -3.68 9.53 17.02
C THR A 47 -4.41 10.44 16.03
N LEU A 48 -5.10 9.84 15.05
CA LEU A 48 -5.94 10.59 14.10
C LEU A 48 -7.31 10.93 14.72
N LYS A 49 -7.55 12.21 15.05
CA LYS A 49 -8.84 12.71 15.56
C LYS A 49 -9.79 13.08 14.41
N ASN A 50 -11.11 13.03 14.67
CA ASN A 50 -12.19 13.38 13.72
C ASN A 50 -12.18 12.59 12.40
N MET A 51 -11.65 11.37 12.42
CA MET A 51 -11.63 10.52 11.23
C MET A 51 -13.05 10.03 10.88
N PRO A 52 -13.47 10.06 9.61
CA PRO A 52 -14.79 9.57 9.19
C PRO A 52 -15.05 8.08 9.48
N SER A 53 -14.01 7.27 9.71
CA SER A 53 -14.12 5.86 10.14
C SER A 53 -14.61 5.71 11.60
N ALA A 54 -14.69 6.82 12.35
CA ALA A 54 -15.20 6.92 13.70
C ALA A 54 -16.55 7.65 13.73
N SER A 55 -17.66 6.90 13.68
CA SER A 55 -19.00 7.47 13.55
C SER A 55 -19.50 8.14 14.85
N ILE A 56 -19.30 9.46 14.94
CA ILE A 56 -20.26 10.53 15.33
C ILE A 56 -19.72 11.89 14.85
N TYR A 57 -18.39 12.02 14.71
CA TYR A 57 -17.67 13.22 14.25
C TYR A 57 -17.29 13.18 12.76
N SER A 58 -17.89 12.28 11.97
CA SER A 58 -17.56 12.17 10.55
C SER A 58 -17.94 13.47 9.81
N ILE A 59 -16.94 14.10 9.21
CA ILE A 59 -17.10 15.26 8.32
C ILE A 59 -17.85 14.90 7.02
N LEU A 60 -17.99 13.61 6.69
CA LEU A 60 -18.76 13.12 5.55
C LEU A 60 -19.77 12.05 5.98
N LYS A 61 -21.07 12.34 5.84
CA LYS A 61 -22.17 11.40 6.16
C LYS A 61 -22.86 10.84 4.92
N THR A 62 -22.79 11.54 3.79
CA THR A 62 -23.45 11.14 2.54
C THR A 62 -22.52 11.32 1.34
N TYR A 63 -22.78 10.56 0.27
CA TYR A 63 -22.15 10.72 -1.03
C TYR A 63 -23.20 10.57 -2.13
N LYS A 64 -23.34 11.60 -2.99
CA LYS A 64 -24.38 11.67 -4.03
C LYS A 64 -25.79 11.38 -3.49
N GLY A 65 -26.14 11.99 -2.35
CA GLY A 65 -27.45 11.81 -1.69
C GLY A 65 -27.65 10.49 -0.96
N LYS A 66 -26.71 9.54 -1.03
CA LYS A 66 -26.80 8.24 -0.34
C LYS A 66 -26.00 8.24 0.95
N LYS A 67 -26.50 7.56 1.98
CA LYS A 67 -25.77 7.32 3.24
C LYS A 67 -24.44 6.62 2.95
N LEU A 68 -23.37 7.18 3.51
CA LEU A 68 -22.02 6.63 3.39
C LEU A 68 -21.73 5.72 4.58
N LYS A 69 -21.31 4.48 4.33
CA LYS A 69 -20.77 3.58 5.34
C LYS A 69 -19.25 3.57 5.21
N THR A 70 -18.54 4.07 6.21
CA THR A 70 -17.08 4.09 6.26
C THR A 70 -16.55 2.84 6.96
N HIS A 71 -15.40 2.34 6.52
CA HIS A 71 -14.68 1.21 7.10
C HIS A 71 -13.33 1.68 7.68
N THR A 72 -12.52 0.73 8.17
CA THR A 72 -11.18 1.01 8.68
C THR A 72 -10.26 1.58 7.59
N ILE A 73 -9.25 2.32 8.00
CA ILE A 73 -8.14 2.68 7.11
C ILE A 73 -7.50 1.40 6.58
N GLN A 74 -7.16 1.42 5.30
CA GLN A 74 -6.44 0.35 4.60
C GLN A 74 -4.98 0.72 4.36
N ASN A 75 -4.69 2.02 4.19
CA ASN A 75 -3.32 2.50 4.02
C ASN A 75 -3.20 3.99 4.36
N PHE A 76 -1.97 4.47 4.57
CA PHE A 76 -1.69 5.87 4.86
C PHE A 76 -0.35 6.30 4.27
N SER A 77 -0.15 7.60 4.10
CA SER A 77 1.17 8.15 3.76
C SER A 77 1.32 9.59 4.26
N TYR A 78 2.53 9.93 4.71
CA TYR A 78 2.90 11.29 5.12
C TYR A 78 3.23 12.16 3.90
N THR A 79 2.97 13.46 4.00
CA THR A 79 3.61 14.42 3.08
C THR A 79 5.11 14.47 3.36
N PRO A 80 5.97 14.72 2.36
CA PRO A 80 7.43 14.77 2.57
C PRO A 80 7.88 15.82 3.58
N ASP A 81 7.15 16.94 3.68
CA ASP A 81 7.36 17.99 4.69
C ASP A 81 6.76 17.67 6.07
N LEU A 82 6.14 16.50 6.22
CA LEU A 82 5.53 15.99 7.45
C LEU A 82 4.45 16.90 8.05
N LYS A 83 3.88 17.83 7.27
CA LYS A 83 2.76 18.68 7.73
C LYS A 83 1.44 17.93 7.78
N TYR A 84 1.28 16.93 6.90
CA TYR A 84 0.03 16.21 6.75
C TYR A 84 0.25 14.69 6.69
N ILE A 85 -0.81 13.97 7.05
CA ILE A 85 -0.96 12.55 6.77
C ILE A 85 -2.24 12.35 5.97
N PHE A 86 -2.14 11.61 4.86
CA PHE A 86 -3.29 11.17 4.11
C PHE A 86 -3.56 9.71 4.38
N THR A 87 -4.85 9.35 4.35
CA THR A 87 -5.27 7.97 4.53
C THR A 87 -6.27 7.58 3.46
N VAL A 88 -6.27 6.29 3.14
CA VAL A 88 -7.24 5.66 2.25
C VAL A 88 -7.90 4.51 3.00
N GLY A 89 -9.21 4.39 2.84
CA GLY A 89 -9.98 3.28 3.41
C GLY A 89 -11.25 3.01 2.61
N GLU A 90 -11.82 1.81 2.77
CA GLU A 90 -13.04 1.45 2.07
C GLU A 90 -14.22 2.29 2.60
N CYS A 91 -15.09 2.75 1.69
CA CYS A 91 -16.40 3.28 2.03
C CYS A 91 -17.45 2.89 0.99
N ASN A 92 -18.69 2.70 1.43
CA ASN A 92 -19.74 2.11 0.61
C ASN A 92 -20.97 3.02 0.53
N THR A 93 -21.58 3.10 -0.66
CA THR A 93 -22.96 3.58 -0.83
C THR A 93 -23.84 2.44 -1.34
N GLY A 94 -24.69 1.89 -0.47
CA GLY A 94 -25.34 0.61 -0.72
C GLY A 94 -24.31 -0.51 -0.89
N SER A 95 -24.40 -1.29 -1.97
CA SER A 95 -23.44 -2.35 -2.32
C SER A 95 -22.20 -1.85 -3.06
N LYS A 96 -22.15 -0.57 -3.45
CA LYS A 96 -21.06 -0.05 -4.28
C LYS A 96 -19.90 0.42 -3.42
N LYS A 97 -18.72 -0.18 -3.68
CA LYS A 97 -17.45 0.19 -3.03
C LYS A 97 -16.82 1.45 -3.62
N HIS A 98 -16.26 2.27 -2.73
CA HIS A 98 -15.51 3.49 -3.00
C HIS A 98 -14.32 3.57 -2.04
N THR A 99 -13.40 4.47 -2.33
CA THR A 99 -12.32 4.79 -1.40
C THR A 99 -12.61 6.13 -0.74
N LEU A 100 -12.51 6.20 0.57
CA LEU A 100 -12.45 7.44 1.31
C LEU A 100 -11.00 7.90 1.37
N LEU A 101 -10.71 9.09 0.84
CA LEU A 101 -9.45 9.78 1.01
C LEU A 101 -9.61 10.82 2.12
N THR A 102 -8.74 10.81 3.11
CA THR A 102 -8.73 11.85 4.15
C THR A 102 -7.38 12.52 4.22
N VAL A 103 -7.35 13.74 4.72
CA VAL A 103 -6.12 14.44 5.11
C VAL A 103 -6.26 14.89 6.56
N SER A 104 -5.21 14.66 7.35
CA SER A 104 -5.10 15.16 8.71
C SER A 104 -3.87 16.04 8.83
N LYS A 105 -4.03 17.19 9.49
CA LYS A 105 -2.94 18.10 9.84
C LYS A 105 -2.21 17.56 11.06
N ILE A 106 -0.89 17.49 10.98
CA ILE A 106 -0.03 17.05 12.07
C ILE A 106 0.24 18.25 12.96
N ASN A 107 -0.21 18.21 14.22
CA ASN A 107 0.06 19.27 15.18
C ASN A 107 1.52 19.14 15.68
N LYS A 108 2.24 20.27 15.81
CA LYS A 108 3.72 20.37 15.88
C LYS A 108 4.45 19.36 16.79
N GLU A 109 5.68 19.07 16.34
CA GLU A 109 6.76 18.17 16.85
C GLU A 109 6.52 16.69 16.68
N PHE A 110 7.43 15.95 16.02
CA PHE A 110 7.48 14.47 16.06
C PHE A 110 7.86 14.02 17.50
N GLY A 111 6.85 13.99 18.37
CA GLY A 111 6.87 14.08 19.84
C GLY A 111 6.18 12.91 20.58
N ASP A 112 6.20 12.81 21.94
CA ASP A 112 5.80 11.59 22.72
C ASP A 112 4.35 11.20 22.56
N LYS A 113 3.54 12.16 22.10
CA LYS A 113 2.09 12.08 22.06
C LYS A 113 1.56 12.99 20.97
N ASN A 114 1.77 12.63 19.71
CA ASN A 114 1.28 13.43 18.61
C ASN A 114 -0.18 13.14 18.33
N THR A 115 -0.94 14.20 18.16
CA THR A 115 -2.29 14.13 17.63
C THR A 115 -2.31 14.82 16.27
N SER A 116 -3.01 14.23 15.32
CA SER A 116 -3.36 14.91 14.08
C SER A 116 -4.87 15.03 14.01
N THR A 117 -5.35 16.12 13.43
CA THR A 117 -6.78 16.37 13.27
C THR A 117 -7.15 16.20 11.81
N CYS A 118 -8.14 15.36 11.50
CA CYS A 118 -8.72 15.27 10.17
C CYS A 118 -9.35 16.62 9.80
N ILE A 119 -8.83 17.25 8.75
CA ILE A 119 -9.27 18.58 8.28
C ILE A 119 -10.19 18.50 7.06
N ASP A 120 -10.03 17.46 6.23
CA ASP A 120 -10.86 17.26 5.04
C ASP A 120 -10.93 15.76 4.67
N ALA A 121 -12.02 15.40 3.98
CA ALA A 121 -12.22 14.07 3.44
C ALA A 121 -12.99 14.12 2.13
N ARG A 122 -12.72 13.17 1.24
CA ARG A 122 -13.35 13.05 -0.07
C ARG A 122 -13.63 11.60 -0.42
N VAL A 123 -14.79 11.33 -1.02
CA VAL A 123 -15.09 10.01 -1.60
C VAL A 123 -14.57 9.95 -3.03
N LEU A 124 -13.64 9.03 -3.27
CA LEU A 124 -13.15 8.65 -4.59
C LEU A 124 -14.06 7.54 -5.16
N GLY A 125 -15.00 7.94 -6.00
CA GLY A 125 -16.02 7.05 -6.55
C GLY A 125 -15.45 5.95 -7.44
N ASN A 126 -15.70 4.68 -7.09
CA ASN A 126 -15.25 3.47 -7.80
C ASN A 126 -13.73 3.21 -7.74
N TYR A 127 -13.07 3.64 -6.66
CA TYR A 127 -11.64 3.38 -6.43
C TYR A 127 -11.41 2.09 -5.63
N GLY A 128 -12.47 1.53 -5.04
CA GLY A 128 -12.45 0.21 -4.41
C GLY A 128 -11.97 0.27 -2.97
N HIS A 129 -11.25 -0.76 -2.54
CA HIS A 129 -10.86 -0.97 -1.15
C HIS A 129 -9.98 0.15 -0.56
N GLY A 130 -9.20 0.84 -1.39
CA GLY A 130 -8.27 1.88 -0.94
C GLY A 130 -6.91 1.33 -0.50
N ASP A 131 -6.38 0.33 -1.22
CA ASP A 131 -5.20 -0.45 -0.81
C ASP A 131 -3.86 0.29 -0.89
N ALA A 132 -3.83 1.42 -1.58
CA ALA A 132 -2.57 2.07 -1.92
C ALA A 132 -2.72 3.58 -1.92
N ILE A 133 -1.78 4.21 -1.22
CA ILE A 133 -1.48 5.63 -1.30
C ILE A 133 0.03 5.82 -1.23
N ALA A 134 0.54 6.74 -2.04
CA ALA A 134 1.86 7.32 -1.91
C ALA A 134 1.76 8.82 -2.17
N ILE A 135 2.62 9.61 -1.53
CA ILE A 135 2.65 11.06 -1.70
C ILE A 135 4.04 11.48 -2.14
N THR A 136 4.09 12.38 -3.10
CA THR A 136 5.32 13.04 -3.55
C THR A 136 5.14 14.54 -3.51
N GLU A 137 6.19 15.28 -3.17
CA GLU A 137 6.16 16.72 -3.10
C GLU A 137 6.26 17.32 -4.51
N ARG A 138 5.42 18.33 -4.78
CA ARG A 138 5.42 19.04 -6.06
C ARG A 138 5.94 20.46 -5.90
N ASP A 139 5.41 21.20 -4.93
CA ASP A 139 5.84 22.56 -4.60
C ASP A 139 5.62 22.79 -3.09
N SER A 140 6.71 22.70 -2.31
CA SER A 140 6.70 22.84 -0.85
C SER A 140 6.22 24.22 -0.39
N SER A 141 6.51 25.26 -1.18
CA SER A 141 6.17 26.65 -0.86
C SER A 141 4.66 26.94 -0.92
N LYS A 142 3.91 26.08 -1.62
CA LYS A 142 2.47 26.21 -1.85
C LYS A 142 1.66 25.03 -1.29
N GLU A 143 2.30 24.12 -0.56
CA GLU A 143 1.68 22.90 -0.03
C GLU A 143 0.93 22.11 -1.12
N ILE A 144 1.61 21.94 -2.26
CA ILE A 144 1.09 21.18 -3.40
C ILE A 144 1.80 19.82 -3.46
N TYR A 145 0.99 18.77 -3.47
CA TYR A 145 1.43 17.38 -3.47
C TYR A 145 0.84 16.62 -4.65
N ASP A 146 1.58 15.64 -5.15
CA ASP A 146 1.06 14.62 -6.05
C ASP A 146 0.70 13.37 -5.22
N ILE A 147 -0.60 13.09 -5.13
CA ILE A 147 -1.17 11.95 -4.42
C ILE A 147 -1.42 10.82 -5.41
N TRP A 148 -0.78 9.67 -5.19
CA TRP A 148 -0.87 8.49 -6.03
C TRP A 148 -1.76 7.45 -5.35
N VAL A 149 -2.86 7.06 -5.98
CA VAL A 149 -3.81 6.10 -5.39
C VAL A 149 -4.22 5.03 -6.39
N ALA A 150 -4.51 3.83 -5.88
CA ALA A 150 -5.16 2.79 -6.69
C ALA A 150 -6.56 3.27 -7.14
N SER A 151 -6.91 2.96 -8.39
CA SER A 151 -8.16 3.42 -9.01
C SER A 151 -8.76 2.38 -9.96
N ASP A 152 -9.98 2.63 -10.41
CA ASP A 152 -10.69 1.76 -11.37
C ASP A 152 -10.92 0.34 -10.85
N ALA A 153 -11.67 0.24 -9.75
CA ALA A 153 -11.91 -1.01 -9.05
C ALA A 153 -12.51 -2.10 -9.96
N GLY A 154 -11.93 -3.30 -9.88
CA GLY A 154 -12.47 -4.52 -10.50
C GLY A 154 -13.60 -5.14 -9.69
N SER A 155 -14.09 -6.30 -10.15
CA SER A 155 -15.12 -7.09 -9.45
C SER A 155 -14.66 -7.59 -8.07
N ASN A 156 -13.36 -7.83 -7.89
CA ASN A 156 -12.74 -8.16 -6.61
C ASN A 156 -12.60 -6.95 -5.66
N GLY A 157 -13.01 -5.75 -6.09
CA GLY A 157 -12.97 -4.53 -5.29
C GLY A 157 -11.61 -3.83 -5.22
N PHE A 158 -10.57 -4.39 -5.86
CA PHE A 158 -9.23 -3.79 -5.87
C PHE A 158 -9.01 -2.90 -7.09
N GLY A 159 -8.24 -1.82 -6.92
CA GLY A 159 -7.88 -0.91 -8.01
C GLY A 159 -6.97 -1.60 -9.05
N ARG A 160 -7.23 -1.37 -10.33
CA ARG A 160 -6.48 -1.95 -11.47
C ARG A 160 -5.67 -0.91 -12.25
N CYS A 161 -5.82 0.36 -11.87
CA CYS A 161 -5.10 1.51 -12.39
C CYS A 161 -4.47 2.29 -11.21
N ILE A 162 -3.66 3.29 -11.54
CA ILE A 162 -3.18 4.28 -10.57
C ILE A 162 -3.61 5.67 -11.04
N ASP A 163 -4.24 6.46 -10.19
CA ASP A 163 -4.47 7.88 -10.46
C ASP A 163 -3.40 8.71 -9.74
N ARG A 164 -2.81 9.67 -10.45
CA ARG A 164 -2.06 10.77 -9.83
C ARG A 164 -2.98 11.98 -9.72
N MET A 165 -3.25 12.43 -8.51
CA MET A 165 -4.02 13.63 -8.20
C MET A 165 -3.06 14.71 -7.70
N THR A 166 -2.95 15.82 -8.41
CA THR A 166 -2.25 17.01 -7.93
C THR A 166 -3.21 17.76 -7.01
N ILE A 167 -2.89 17.84 -5.72
CA ILE A 167 -3.71 18.41 -4.66
C ILE A 167 -2.96 19.57 -4.02
N ALA A 168 -3.63 20.72 -3.88
CA ALA A 168 -3.20 21.81 -3.02
C ALA A 168 -4.01 21.77 -1.73
N ILE A 169 -3.39 22.11 -0.59
CA ILE A 169 -4.11 22.36 0.66
C ILE A 169 -4.37 23.86 0.79
N GLU A 170 -5.62 24.26 0.62
CA GLU A 170 -6.04 25.67 0.64
C GLU A 170 -7.14 25.84 1.69
N ASN A 171 -6.94 26.75 2.65
CA ASN A 171 -7.88 26.97 3.76
C ASN A 171 -8.28 25.65 4.46
N GLU A 172 -7.28 24.81 4.74
CA GLU A 172 -7.42 23.49 5.36
C GLU A 172 -8.30 22.48 4.58
N LYS A 173 -8.50 22.70 3.27
CA LYS A 173 -9.24 21.80 2.38
C LYS A 173 -8.36 21.25 1.26
N MET A 174 -8.61 20.01 0.86
CA MET A 174 -7.99 19.43 -0.33
C MET A 174 -8.63 20.04 -1.58
N VAL A 175 -7.84 20.69 -2.43
CA VAL A 175 -8.28 21.18 -3.74
C VAL A 175 -7.57 20.38 -4.82
N ILE A 176 -8.31 19.49 -5.49
CA ILE A 176 -7.78 18.68 -6.61
C ILE A 176 -7.65 19.60 -7.83
N LYS A 177 -6.42 19.96 -8.17
CA LYS A 177 -6.10 20.81 -9.32
C LYS A 177 -6.07 20.02 -10.63
N LYS A 178 -5.68 18.75 -10.55
CA LYS A 178 -5.52 17.88 -11.72
C LYS A 178 -5.53 16.42 -11.33
N LYS A 179 -6.06 15.58 -12.21
CA LYS A 179 -6.04 14.12 -12.10
C LYS A 179 -5.66 13.49 -13.43
N VAL A 180 -4.72 12.54 -13.40
CA VAL A 180 -4.35 11.72 -14.57
C VAL A 180 -4.36 10.25 -14.17
N ARG A 181 -5.11 9.44 -14.91
CA ARG A 181 -5.19 7.98 -14.70
C ARG A 181 -4.14 7.25 -15.51
N ILE A 182 -3.25 6.52 -14.86
CA ILE A 182 -2.28 5.61 -15.47
C ILE A 182 -2.92 4.23 -15.60
N LYS A 183 -2.89 3.67 -16.81
CA LYS A 183 -3.54 2.40 -17.15
C LYS A 183 -2.66 1.50 -18.02
N ASN A 184 -3.20 0.33 -18.34
CA ASN A 184 -2.65 -0.65 -19.28
C ASN A 184 -1.35 -1.32 -18.79
N PHE A 185 -1.27 -1.60 -17.49
CA PHE A 185 -0.10 -2.22 -16.85
C PHE A 185 0.24 -3.61 -17.39
N LYS A 186 -0.65 -4.30 -18.10
CA LYS A 186 -0.29 -5.50 -18.86
C LYS A 186 0.83 -5.29 -19.90
N LYS A 187 1.03 -4.03 -20.34
CA LYS A 187 2.11 -3.60 -21.26
C LYS A 187 3.27 -2.90 -20.54
N ALA A 188 3.45 -3.15 -19.24
CA ALA A 188 4.50 -2.51 -18.45
C ALA A 188 5.83 -3.28 -18.47
N ASN A 189 5.90 -4.44 -19.11
CA ASN A 189 7.17 -5.12 -19.34
C ASN A 189 8.04 -4.32 -20.33
N VAL A 190 9.36 -4.49 -20.26
CA VAL A 190 10.33 -3.81 -21.12
C VAL A 190 11.30 -4.82 -21.71
N ILE A 191 11.38 -4.87 -23.04
CA ILE A 191 12.35 -5.67 -23.79
C ILE A 191 13.09 -4.70 -24.70
N ASN A 192 14.43 -4.61 -24.56
CA ASN A 192 15.26 -3.71 -25.35
C ASN A 192 14.77 -2.25 -25.35
N GLY A 193 14.28 -1.77 -24.21
CA GLY A 193 13.76 -0.40 -24.03
C GLY A 193 12.39 -0.13 -24.66
N LYS A 194 11.76 -1.13 -25.26
CA LYS A 194 10.41 -1.05 -25.83
C LYS A 194 9.40 -1.71 -24.89
N ALA A 195 8.19 -1.15 -24.84
CA ALA A 195 7.10 -1.73 -24.09
C ALA A 195 6.71 -3.10 -24.67
N ALA A 196 6.55 -4.08 -23.80
CA ALA A 196 6.11 -5.43 -24.15
C ALA A 196 4.97 -5.86 -23.23
N LEU A 197 4.21 -6.88 -23.66
CA LEU A 197 3.28 -7.56 -22.76
C LEU A 197 4.07 -8.41 -21.75
N PHE A 198 3.49 -8.62 -20.56
CA PHE A 198 3.88 -9.74 -19.72
C PHE A 198 3.48 -11.07 -20.36
N GLU A 199 4.14 -12.16 -19.95
CA GLU A 199 3.88 -13.52 -20.45
C GLU A 199 2.41 -13.90 -20.31
N GLU A 200 1.83 -13.60 -19.15
CA GLU A 200 0.41 -13.84 -18.82
C GLU A 200 -0.57 -13.08 -19.71
N LYS A 201 -0.17 -11.95 -20.31
CA LYS A 201 -1.02 -11.04 -21.13
C LYS A 201 -2.30 -10.53 -20.43
N GLU A 202 -2.50 -10.85 -19.15
CA GLU A 202 -3.64 -10.43 -18.34
C GLU A 202 -3.52 -8.99 -17.85
N ALA A 203 -4.67 -8.32 -17.67
CA ALA A 203 -4.71 -7.08 -16.93
C ALA A 203 -4.50 -7.34 -15.43
N PRO A 204 -3.87 -6.42 -14.68
CA PRO A 204 -3.72 -6.59 -13.25
C PRO A 204 -5.08 -6.66 -12.56
N LYS A 205 -5.18 -7.54 -11.57
CA LYS A 205 -6.33 -7.66 -10.65
C LYS A 205 -6.19 -6.74 -9.44
N ARG A 206 -4.96 -6.31 -9.10
CA ARG A 206 -4.66 -5.37 -8.01
C ARG A 206 -3.41 -4.55 -8.35
N MET A 207 -3.47 -3.25 -8.08
CA MET A 207 -2.37 -2.30 -8.24
C MET A 207 -2.08 -1.61 -6.92
N ASN A 208 -0.80 -1.45 -6.58
CA ASN A 208 -0.36 -0.61 -5.48
C ASN A 208 0.80 0.30 -5.93
N VAL A 209 1.10 1.32 -5.14
CA VAL A 209 2.14 2.31 -5.44
C VAL A 209 2.96 2.66 -4.20
N ALA A 210 4.25 2.90 -4.38
CA ALA A 210 5.16 3.48 -3.39
C ALA A 210 6.17 4.40 -4.10
N ALA A 211 6.69 5.41 -3.41
CA ALA A 211 7.68 6.33 -3.96
C ALA A 211 8.93 6.41 -3.05
N ASP A 212 10.08 6.62 -3.68
CA ASP A 212 11.36 6.94 -3.03
C ASP A 212 11.94 8.17 -3.75
N GLU A 213 11.58 9.35 -3.27
CA GLU A 213 11.95 10.63 -3.89
C GLU A 213 13.46 10.85 -3.85
N LYS A 214 14.14 10.41 -2.78
CA LYS A 214 15.59 10.50 -2.63
C LYS A 214 16.32 9.80 -3.76
N ASN A 215 15.83 8.63 -4.17
CA ASN A 215 16.39 7.85 -5.27
C ASN A 215 15.68 8.11 -6.62
N ASN A 216 14.81 9.12 -6.70
CA ASN A 216 14.02 9.48 -7.88
C ASN A 216 13.30 8.27 -8.50
N GLN A 217 12.58 7.53 -7.66
CA GLN A 217 11.87 6.31 -8.04
C GLN A 217 10.41 6.36 -7.61
N ILE A 218 9.55 5.83 -8.48
CA ILE A 218 8.19 5.42 -8.15
C ILE A 218 8.00 3.99 -8.59
N VAL A 219 7.43 3.17 -7.72
CA VAL A 219 7.31 1.73 -7.92
C VAL A 219 5.84 1.36 -7.91
N PHE A 220 5.41 0.68 -8.97
CA PHE A 220 4.07 0.12 -9.08
C PHE A 220 4.13 -1.38 -8.84
N ARG A 221 3.36 -1.87 -7.86
CA ARG A 221 3.10 -3.30 -7.70
C ARG A 221 1.93 -3.65 -8.60
N SER A 222 2.13 -4.60 -9.51
CA SER A 222 1.15 -5.10 -10.46
C SER A 222 0.94 -6.58 -10.21
N GLU A 223 -0.24 -6.94 -9.72
CA GLU A 223 -0.62 -8.31 -9.40
C GLU A 223 -1.63 -8.84 -10.41
N THR A 224 -1.35 -9.99 -11.02
CA THR A 224 -2.25 -10.79 -11.87
C THR A 224 -2.77 -12.00 -11.09
N SER A 225 -3.39 -12.96 -11.78
CA SER A 225 -3.80 -14.24 -11.19
C SER A 225 -2.60 -15.05 -10.65
N THR A 226 -1.47 -15.00 -11.34
CA THR A 226 -0.29 -15.89 -11.16
C THR A 226 1.01 -15.16 -10.83
N GLU A 227 1.11 -13.86 -11.12
CA GLU A 227 2.35 -13.10 -11.03
C GLU A 227 2.19 -11.77 -10.27
N ILE A 228 3.23 -11.40 -9.54
CA ILE A 228 3.39 -10.08 -8.94
C ILE A 228 4.69 -9.46 -9.45
N ASN A 229 4.57 -8.29 -10.07
CA ASN A 229 5.69 -7.50 -10.57
C ASN A 229 5.78 -6.15 -9.85
N TYR A 230 6.99 -5.76 -9.44
CA TYR A 230 7.29 -4.44 -8.90
C TYR A 230 8.09 -3.66 -9.95
N LEU A 231 7.45 -2.61 -10.48
CA LEU A 231 7.90 -1.87 -11.66
C LEU A 231 8.37 -0.50 -11.24
N ALA A 232 9.69 -0.30 -11.18
CA ALA A 232 10.29 0.97 -10.79
C ALA A 232 10.51 1.87 -12.02
N TYR A 233 10.07 3.12 -11.93
CA TYR A 233 10.22 4.14 -12.95
C TYR A 233 10.95 5.38 -12.41
N ASP A 234 11.57 6.14 -13.30
CA ASP A 234 12.05 7.48 -12.99
C ASP A 234 10.88 8.42 -12.63
N LEU A 235 10.79 8.82 -11.36
CA LEU A 235 9.68 9.62 -10.83
C LEU A 235 9.58 10.98 -11.53
N LYS A 236 10.68 11.75 -11.60
CA LYS A 236 10.72 13.07 -12.23
C LYS A 236 10.32 13.02 -13.71
N LYS A 237 10.82 12.04 -14.48
CA LYS A 237 10.45 11.90 -15.90
C LYS A 237 9.00 11.45 -16.09
N LEU A 238 8.47 10.58 -15.22
CA LEU A 238 7.06 10.24 -15.22
C LEU A 238 6.20 11.47 -14.95
N ASN A 239 6.49 12.22 -13.89
CA ASN A 239 5.76 13.43 -13.54
C ASN A 239 5.76 14.46 -14.67
N LYS A 240 6.93 14.74 -15.27
CA LYS A 240 7.03 15.63 -16.45
C LYS A 240 6.14 15.19 -17.61
N ALA A 241 5.95 13.88 -17.82
CA ALA A 241 5.08 13.37 -18.89
C ALA A 241 3.59 13.47 -18.56
N LEU A 242 3.21 13.26 -17.29
CA LEU A 242 1.84 13.39 -16.80
C LEU A 242 1.41 14.87 -16.72
N ASP A 243 2.36 15.78 -16.45
CA ASP A 243 2.12 17.22 -16.42
C ASP A 243 1.69 17.78 -17.77
N LYS A 244 2.15 17.17 -18.87
CA LYS A 244 1.73 17.51 -20.24
C LYS A 244 0.32 17.02 -20.59
N LYS A 245 -0.34 16.25 -19.73
CA LYS A 245 -1.71 15.78 -19.97
C LYS A 245 -2.72 16.79 -19.46
N LYS A 246 -3.92 16.81 -20.03
CA LYS A 246 -5.05 17.57 -19.47
C LYS A 246 -5.62 16.87 -18.23
N ASP A 247 -6.40 17.60 -17.44
CA ASP A 247 -7.16 17.00 -16.34
C ASP A 247 -8.13 15.92 -16.86
N GLY A 248 -8.34 14.87 -16.07
CA GLY A 248 -9.16 13.71 -16.40
C GLY A 248 -8.56 12.77 -17.47
N ALA A 249 -7.36 13.06 -17.99
CA ALA A 249 -6.76 12.27 -19.05
C ALA A 249 -6.37 10.85 -18.59
N LYS A 250 -6.41 9.91 -19.54
CA LYS A 250 -5.85 8.56 -19.38
C LYS A 250 -4.45 8.53 -19.99
N TYR A 251 -3.50 7.92 -19.28
CA TYR A 251 -2.10 7.76 -19.67
C TYR A 251 -1.75 6.28 -19.74
N ASP A 252 -1.20 5.85 -20.87
CA ASP A 252 -0.76 4.45 -21.05
C ASP A 252 0.67 4.30 -20.51
N ILE A 253 0.86 3.39 -19.55
CA ILE A 253 2.18 3.16 -18.92
C ILE A 253 3.22 2.64 -19.91
N ALA A 254 2.81 2.01 -21.03
CA ALA A 254 3.71 1.60 -22.10
C ALA A 254 4.57 2.76 -22.64
N LYS A 255 4.04 3.99 -22.59
CA LYS A 255 4.78 5.21 -23.00
C LYS A 255 5.96 5.55 -22.08
N GLN A 256 6.09 4.87 -20.94
CA GLN A 256 7.16 5.03 -19.95
C GLN A 256 8.16 3.88 -19.94
N ALA A 257 8.08 2.94 -20.88
CA ALA A 257 9.04 1.84 -21.00
C ALA A 257 10.51 2.34 -20.99
N LYS A 258 10.79 3.41 -21.75
CA LYS A 258 12.13 4.04 -21.80
C LYS A 258 12.60 4.67 -20.48
N ASN A 259 11.73 4.79 -19.48
CA ASN A 259 12.03 5.36 -18.17
C ASN A 259 11.91 4.33 -17.04
N GLN A 260 11.66 3.06 -17.37
CA GLN A 260 11.71 2.00 -16.38
C GLN A 260 13.17 1.77 -15.95
N LYS A 261 13.34 1.64 -14.63
CA LYS A 261 14.60 1.49 -13.91
C LYS A 261 14.78 0.08 -13.34
N ALA A 262 13.68 -0.61 -13.02
CA ALA A 262 13.69 -2.00 -12.59
C ALA A 262 12.33 -2.67 -12.86
N ASN A 263 12.37 -3.98 -13.08
CA ASN A 263 11.22 -4.87 -13.08
C ASN A 263 11.57 -6.07 -12.21
N VAL A 264 10.87 -6.27 -11.10
CA VAL A 264 11.13 -7.36 -10.15
C VAL A 264 9.91 -8.26 -10.07
N ARG A 265 10.02 -9.51 -10.54
CA ARG A 265 8.96 -10.51 -10.44
C ARG A 265 9.12 -11.29 -9.15
N CYS A 266 8.18 -11.13 -8.22
CA CYS A 266 8.25 -11.69 -6.87
C CYS A 266 6.86 -11.95 -6.28
N ASN A 267 6.55 -13.23 -6.04
CA ASN A 267 5.25 -13.65 -5.50
C ASN A 267 5.19 -13.73 -3.96
N VAL A 268 6.18 -13.14 -3.27
CA VAL A 268 6.23 -13.16 -1.81
C VAL A 268 5.06 -12.37 -1.21
N VAL A 269 4.24 -13.07 -0.42
CA VAL A 269 3.16 -12.49 0.38
C VAL A 269 3.40 -12.87 1.85
N PRO A 270 3.97 -11.95 2.66
CA PRO A 270 4.27 -12.23 4.06
C PRO A 270 3.01 -12.62 4.84
N LYS A 271 3.09 -13.66 5.69
CA LYS A 271 1.94 -14.22 6.44
C LYS A 271 0.67 -14.44 5.58
N SER A 272 0.82 -14.81 4.31
CA SER A 272 -0.28 -15.13 3.37
C SER A 272 -1.25 -13.99 3.02
N VAL A 273 -1.13 -12.82 3.64
CA VAL A 273 -2.01 -11.66 3.38
C VAL A 273 -1.18 -10.40 3.17
N PHE A 274 -1.21 -9.89 1.94
CA PHE A 274 -0.57 -8.63 1.59
C PHE A 274 -1.37 -7.45 2.16
N GLN A 275 -0.68 -6.60 2.93
CA GLN A 275 -1.26 -5.39 3.50
C GLN A 275 -0.71 -4.12 2.83
N SER A 276 0.61 -4.03 2.66
CA SER A 276 1.22 -2.85 2.05
C SER A 276 2.64 -3.13 1.55
N PHE A 277 3.21 -2.18 0.81
CA PHE A 277 4.65 -2.18 0.55
C PHE A 277 5.19 -0.76 0.53
N ARG A 278 6.51 -0.66 0.80
CA ARG A 278 7.29 0.56 0.61
C ARG A 278 8.60 0.24 -0.10
N VAL A 279 9.23 1.29 -0.63
CA VAL A 279 10.51 1.21 -1.29
C VAL A 279 11.44 2.24 -0.69
N ALA A 280 12.67 1.83 -0.41
CA ALA A 280 13.73 2.73 -0.01
C ALA A 280 15.08 2.11 -0.33
N ASP A 281 16.00 2.93 -0.87
CA ASP A 281 17.39 2.53 -1.10
C ASP A 281 17.48 1.22 -1.91
N ASN A 282 16.75 1.18 -3.03
CA ASN A 282 16.65 0.05 -3.97
C ASN A 282 16.25 -1.28 -3.29
N THR A 283 15.44 -1.19 -2.25
CA THR A 283 14.89 -2.31 -1.51
C THR A 283 13.38 -2.20 -1.43
N ILE A 284 12.68 -3.28 -1.78
CA ILE A 284 11.23 -3.43 -1.60
C ILE A 284 11.00 -4.01 -0.21
N TYR A 285 10.11 -3.38 0.56
CA TYR A 285 9.67 -3.82 1.87
C TYR A 285 8.20 -4.20 1.73
N ILE A 286 7.90 -5.49 1.79
CA ILE A 286 6.55 -6.03 1.66
C ILE A 286 6.05 -6.34 3.05
N CYS A 287 4.98 -5.68 3.49
CA CYS A 287 4.36 -5.91 4.77
C CYS A 287 3.11 -6.77 4.57
N GLY A 288 3.01 -7.82 5.39
CA GLY A 288 1.86 -8.70 5.43
C GLY A 288 1.53 -9.10 6.86
N GLY A 289 0.30 -9.54 7.07
CA GLY A 289 -0.20 -9.91 8.38
C GLY A 289 -1.69 -9.77 8.51
N TYR A 290 -2.32 -10.81 9.02
CA TYR A 290 -3.76 -10.87 9.29
C TYR A 290 -3.99 -11.37 10.71
N PHE A 291 -5.25 -11.33 11.17
CA PHE A 291 -5.59 -11.90 12.46
C PHE A 291 -5.11 -13.35 12.59
N ASN A 292 -4.64 -13.69 13.79
CA ASN A 292 -4.10 -15.00 14.20
C ASN A 292 -2.67 -15.32 13.71
N ASP A 293 -2.20 -14.73 12.61
CA ASP A 293 -0.91 -15.06 12.00
C ASP A 293 0.24 -14.14 12.45
N GLY A 294 -0.10 -12.99 13.03
CA GLY A 294 0.86 -11.93 13.34
C GLY A 294 1.19 -11.13 12.07
N ALA A 295 2.29 -10.37 12.11
CA ALA A 295 2.69 -9.54 10.98
C ALA A 295 4.21 -9.55 10.81
N GLU A 296 4.66 -9.41 9.57
CA GLU A 296 6.07 -9.38 9.22
C GLU A 296 6.32 -8.49 8.00
N ILE A 297 7.57 -8.04 7.86
CA ILE A 297 8.03 -7.33 6.67
C ILE A 297 9.15 -8.14 6.02
N ASN A 298 8.95 -8.51 4.76
CA ASN A 298 9.95 -9.17 3.94
C ASN A 298 10.66 -8.13 3.07
N THR A 299 12.00 -8.18 3.04
CA THR A 299 12.79 -7.21 2.27
C THR A 299 13.46 -7.87 1.07
N ILE A 300 13.36 -7.23 -0.09
CA ILE A 300 13.91 -7.72 -1.35
C ILE A 300 14.73 -6.61 -1.99
N LYS A 301 16.05 -6.80 -2.03
CA LYS A 301 16.96 -5.90 -2.74
C LYS A 301 16.83 -6.14 -4.24
N TYR A 302 16.83 -5.06 -5.02
CA TYR A 302 16.81 -5.15 -6.47
C TYR A 302 17.88 -4.26 -7.10
N LYS A 303 18.33 -4.67 -8.28
CA LYS A 303 19.24 -3.88 -9.11
C LYS A 303 18.44 -2.80 -9.85
N VAL A 304 19.00 -1.60 -9.85
CA VAL A 304 18.53 -0.49 -10.70
C VAL A 304 19.39 -0.45 -11.95
N TYR A 305 18.74 -0.22 -13.08
CA TYR A 305 19.36 -0.08 -14.39
C TYR A 305 19.23 1.35 -14.91
N ASN A 306 20.04 1.67 -15.91
CA ASN A 306 19.83 2.86 -16.71
C ASN A 306 18.45 2.82 -17.36
N ASN A 307 17.85 4.00 -17.55
CA ASN A 307 16.50 4.16 -18.09
C ASN A 307 16.29 3.38 -19.41
N GLY A 308 15.26 2.53 -19.44
CA GLY A 308 14.91 1.72 -20.61
C GLY A 308 15.86 0.53 -20.84
N LYS A 309 16.79 0.26 -19.92
CA LYS A 309 17.68 -0.90 -19.95
C LYS A 309 17.38 -1.88 -18.80
N SER A 310 16.22 -1.75 -18.16
CA SER A 310 15.80 -2.67 -17.11
C SER A 310 15.62 -4.07 -17.67
N VAL A 311 16.23 -5.04 -17.00
CA VAL A 311 16.00 -6.47 -17.22
C VAL A 311 15.12 -6.97 -16.08
N GLN A 312 14.17 -7.86 -16.40
CA GLN A 312 13.34 -8.48 -15.39
C GLN A 312 14.20 -9.31 -14.44
N GLN A 313 14.02 -9.07 -13.14
CA GLN A 313 14.69 -9.79 -12.06
C GLN A 313 13.72 -10.79 -11.46
N ASP A 314 13.94 -12.07 -11.74
CA ASP A 314 13.13 -13.13 -11.17
C ASP A 314 13.56 -13.43 -9.73
N LYS A 315 12.67 -13.08 -8.80
CA LYS A 315 12.81 -13.23 -7.35
C LYS A 315 11.65 -14.08 -6.82
N LYS A 316 11.29 -15.14 -7.55
CA LYS A 316 10.09 -15.97 -7.31
C LYS A 316 10.14 -16.74 -5.99
N PHE A 317 11.32 -17.10 -5.52
CA PHE A 317 11.53 -17.95 -4.34
C PHE A 317 11.80 -17.14 -3.07
N SER A 318 11.40 -17.70 -1.93
CA SER A 318 11.63 -17.11 -0.60
C SER A 318 13.10 -16.85 -0.28
N ASP A 319 14.05 -17.61 -0.84
CA ASP A 319 15.50 -17.40 -0.71
C ASP A 319 15.97 -16.01 -1.16
N ASN A 320 15.16 -15.32 -1.97
CA ASN A 320 15.42 -13.95 -2.40
C ASN A 320 15.09 -12.90 -1.33
N VAL A 321 14.42 -13.31 -0.25
CA VAL A 321 14.15 -12.45 0.90
C VAL A 321 15.46 -12.21 1.65
N SER A 322 15.95 -10.99 1.52
CA SER A 322 17.22 -10.57 2.16
C SER A 322 17.09 -10.45 3.69
N LYS A 323 15.91 -10.10 4.20
CA LYS A 323 15.64 -9.97 5.62
C LYS A 323 14.14 -10.16 5.88
N VAL A 324 13.82 -10.87 6.96
CA VAL A 324 12.49 -10.89 7.57
C VAL A 324 12.53 -10.03 8.82
N ILE A 325 11.57 -9.13 8.97
CA ILE A 325 11.37 -8.32 10.17
C ILE A 325 10.07 -8.79 10.82
N ASN A 326 10.18 -9.55 11.90
CA ASN A 326 9.03 -10.00 12.67
C ASN A 326 8.51 -8.84 13.52
N LEU A 327 7.25 -8.48 13.31
CA LEU A 327 6.57 -7.49 14.13
C LEU A 327 6.05 -8.17 15.41
N PRO A 328 5.95 -7.42 16.52
CA PRO A 328 5.51 -8.01 17.78
C PRO A 328 4.08 -8.55 17.65
N SER A 329 3.87 -9.77 18.14
CA SER A 329 2.58 -10.45 18.14
C SER A 329 1.60 -9.89 19.17
N THR A 330 2.04 -8.94 20.00
CA THR A 330 1.22 -8.18 20.94
C THR A 330 1.59 -6.71 20.85
N ILE A 331 0.61 -5.83 20.81
CA ILE A 331 0.80 -4.38 20.88
C ILE A 331 0.05 -3.80 22.09
N LYS A 332 0.43 -2.60 22.52
CA LYS A 332 -0.28 -1.84 23.55
C LYS A 332 -0.90 -0.59 22.94
N ILE A 333 -2.20 -0.38 23.18
CA ILE A 333 -2.93 0.83 22.82
C ILE A 333 -3.55 1.38 24.11
N GLY A 334 -3.06 2.54 24.56
CA GLY A 334 -3.35 3.04 25.91
C GLY A 334 -2.92 2.04 26.98
N LYS A 335 -3.82 1.72 27.92
CA LYS A 335 -3.57 0.74 28.99
C LYS A 335 -3.87 -0.71 28.59
N ARG A 336 -4.43 -0.95 27.40
CA ARG A 336 -4.88 -2.28 26.95
C ARG A 336 -3.83 -2.95 26.06
N SER A 337 -3.67 -4.26 26.21
CA SER A 337 -2.80 -5.09 25.37
C SER A 337 -3.64 -5.91 24.40
N PHE A 338 -3.23 -5.96 23.13
CA PHE A 338 -3.91 -6.69 22.08
C PHE A 338 -2.94 -7.68 21.45
N ASN A 339 -3.30 -8.96 21.46
CA ASN A 339 -2.50 -10.02 20.85
C ASN A 339 -2.87 -10.21 19.37
N LYS A 340 -2.12 -11.05 18.66
CA LYS A 340 -2.27 -11.37 17.23
C LYS A 340 -3.67 -11.83 16.81
N LYS A 341 -4.50 -12.34 17.73
CA LYS A 341 -5.90 -12.71 17.43
C LYS A 341 -6.79 -11.48 17.20
N ASN A 342 -6.37 -10.34 17.72
CA ASN A 342 -7.14 -9.10 17.75
C ASN A 342 -6.49 -7.97 16.97
N VAL A 343 -5.33 -8.18 16.34
CA VAL A 343 -4.63 -7.13 15.59
C VAL A 343 -4.32 -7.54 14.17
N GLU A 344 -4.42 -6.57 13.28
CA GLU A 344 -4.12 -6.64 11.85
C GLU A 344 -3.31 -5.39 11.48
N VAL A 345 -2.36 -5.53 10.54
CA VAL A 345 -1.62 -4.38 10.01
C VAL A 345 -2.39 -3.77 8.83
N GLU A 346 -2.58 -2.46 8.84
CA GLU A 346 -3.44 -1.72 7.91
C GLU A 346 -2.67 -0.53 7.30
N GLY A 347 -1.50 -0.85 6.73
CA GLY A 347 -0.59 0.10 6.09
C GLY A 347 0.77 0.25 6.76
N MET A 348 1.75 0.66 5.95
CA MET A 348 3.12 0.94 6.36
C MET A 348 3.62 2.14 5.56
N ASP A 349 4.31 3.09 6.20
CA ASP A 349 5.02 4.19 5.53
C ASP A 349 6.42 4.41 6.12
N PHE A 350 7.29 5.10 5.37
CA PHE A 350 8.66 5.39 5.79
C PHE A 350 8.87 6.89 5.97
N VAL A 351 9.53 7.26 7.06
CA VAL A 351 10.00 8.62 7.32
C VAL A 351 11.51 8.57 7.51
N ARG A 352 12.26 9.44 6.82
CA ARG A 352 13.68 9.59 7.12
C ARG A 352 13.84 10.60 8.24
N ASN A 353 14.52 10.20 9.32
CA ASN A 353 14.85 11.13 10.40
C ASN A 353 16.01 12.06 9.99
N GLU A 354 16.33 13.02 10.86
CA GLU A 354 17.39 14.02 10.65
C GLU A 354 18.77 13.40 10.36
N LYS A 355 19.01 12.15 10.79
CA LYS A 355 20.25 11.40 10.52
C LYS A 355 20.20 10.62 9.21
N GLY A 356 19.16 10.82 8.40
CA GLY A 356 18.92 10.11 7.14
C GLY A 356 18.52 8.64 7.29
N LYS A 357 18.32 8.14 8.53
CA LYS A 357 17.90 6.76 8.79
C LYS A 357 16.39 6.61 8.58
N ILE A 358 15.99 5.44 8.13
CA ILE A 358 14.58 5.13 7.88
C ILE A 358 13.91 4.69 9.18
N ASP A 359 12.90 5.45 9.57
CA ASP A 359 11.90 5.06 10.55
C ASP A 359 10.70 4.44 9.82
N VAL A 360 10.32 3.24 10.24
CA VAL A 360 9.15 2.52 9.73
C VAL A 360 7.96 2.89 10.58
N HIS A 361 6.90 3.33 9.94
CA HIS A 361 5.62 3.66 10.53
C HIS A 361 4.60 2.59 10.13
N ILE A 362 3.89 1.99 11.09
CA ILE A 362 2.91 0.92 10.85
C ILE A 362 1.60 1.25 11.55
N ASN A 363 0.50 1.15 10.81
CA ASN A 363 -0.84 1.24 11.37
C ASN A 363 -1.31 -0.16 11.77
N TYR A 364 -1.82 -0.31 13.00
CA TYR A 364 -2.51 -1.53 13.42
C TYR A 364 -3.99 -1.23 13.64
N TYR A 365 -4.85 -2.03 13.02
CA TYR A 365 -6.23 -2.15 13.45
C TYR A 365 -6.32 -3.16 14.59
N ALA A 366 -7.04 -2.79 15.65
CA ALA A 366 -7.23 -3.63 16.83
C ALA A 366 -8.72 -3.82 17.13
N ARG A 367 -9.20 -5.07 17.12
CA ARG A 367 -10.58 -5.42 17.46
C ARG A 367 -10.91 -4.99 18.89
N GLY A 368 -12.07 -4.36 19.07
CA GLY A 368 -12.53 -3.88 20.37
C GLY A 368 -11.79 -2.64 20.89
N VAL A 369 -10.90 -2.03 20.09
CA VAL A 369 -10.53 -0.64 20.26
C VAL A 369 -11.58 0.19 19.55
N ASP A 370 -12.14 1.12 20.30
CA ASP A 370 -13.05 2.09 19.74
C ASP A 370 -12.28 3.06 18.85
N VAL A 371 -12.42 2.89 17.53
CA VAL A 371 -11.85 3.80 16.52
C VAL A 371 -12.29 5.25 16.74
N ARG A 372 -13.37 5.50 17.52
CA ARG A 372 -13.80 6.85 17.93
C ARG A 372 -12.75 7.67 18.66
N ASN A 373 -11.76 7.01 19.28
CA ASN A 373 -10.66 7.70 19.97
C ASN A 373 -9.40 7.85 19.09
N GLY A 374 -9.47 7.44 17.82
CA GLY A 374 -8.47 7.65 16.79
C GLY A 374 -7.72 6.39 16.37
N ILE A 375 -6.88 6.54 15.34
CA ILE A 375 -6.08 5.47 14.74
C ILE A 375 -4.63 5.65 15.17
N THR A 376 -3.94 4.56 15.48
CA THR A 376 -2.62 4.54 16.12
C THR A 376 -1.57 4.04 15.13
N ILE A 377 -0.60 4.91 14.80
CA ILE A 377 0.57 4.55 14.00
C ILE A 377 1.78 4.38 14.93
N PHE A 378 2.43 3.23 14.84
CA PHE A 378 3.62 2.85 15.61
C PHE A 378 4.88 3.09 14.78
N ARG A 379 5.99 3.42 15.42
CA ARG A 379 7.29 3.67 14.76
C ARG A 379 8.36 2.66 15.18
N PHE A 380 9.35 2.36 14.34
CA PHE A 380 10.64 1.79 14.77
C PHE A 380 11.74 2.03 13.72
N GLY A 381 13.01 2.08 14.14
CA GLY A 381 14.14 2.24 13.22
C GLY A 381 14.60 0.91 12.59
N LEU A 382 14.98 0.96 11.31
CA LEU A 382 15.52 -0.20 10.57
C LEU A 382 16.95 -0.57 10.92
#